data_AF-A0A6P0NN25-F1
#
_entry.id   AF-A0A6P0NN25-F1
#
_cell.length_a   1.000
_cell.length_b   1.000
_cell.length_c   1.000
_cell.angle_alpha   90.00
_cell.angle_beta   90.00
_cell.angle_gamma   90.00
#
_symmetry.space_group_name_H-M   'P 1'
#
loop_
_entity.id
_entity.type
_entity.pdbx_description
1 polymer ?
#
loop_
_entity_poly.entity_id
_entity_poly.type
_entity_poly.pdbx_seq_one_letter_code
_entity_poly.pdbx_strand_id
1 'polypeptide(L)'
;MFNRRKFILSSALIGGGLITTNLIVKSKKEQLSVPGIITSEKMRPQIPYGVASGDISGGGRAVIWSRSDRPARMIVEYATNESFQNAEKIIGSAALETTDFTAKVNLSGLPTSEQIFYRVSFQDLSDINIYSVPVIGKFRTVPKPGRDIFFAWSGDTAGQGWGINPEWGGMKIYETIRQLNPDFFIHCGDYIYADGPIKSEVQLDDGNVWRNLTTPEKSKVAETLKEFRGNYIYNLLDENVRRFNAEVPQIVQWDDHETTNNWYPTEKLLSDDRYKVKSVALLAARGKRAFLEYTPISINGNDPERIYRSFSYRPLLDIMMLDMRSYRGPNTENLQTSQSEETEFLGSQQIEWLKQQLLKSKATWKVIGSDMPVGLVVPDGDTAAENLANGDGMPLGRELEMAELLRFIKGKNIKNVVWLTADVHYAAAHYYDPNLAQFQDFKPFWEFVSGPLNSGTFGPNELDNTFGPVVKYQSVNVEDKVVNFPPSQGLQFFGTVKIDGSTEVMTVTLRNIEGKVVYQVDLLPEERGKAEGRRQKAEG
;
A
#
# COMPACT_ATOMS: atom_id res chain seq x y z
N MET A 1 54.55 4.67 25.51
CA MET A 1 55.75 5.47 25.22
C MET A 1 56.91 4.52 24.95
N PHE A 2 57.39 4.39 23.71
CA PHE A 2 58.78 4.09 23.37
C PHE A 2 58.97 4.40 21.87
N ASN A 3 60.11 5.01 21.54
CA ASN A 3 60.31 5.88 20.39
C ASN A 3 61.32 5.28 19.38
N ARG A 4 61.03 5.49 18.10
CA ARG A 4 61.85 5.55 16.87
C ARG A 4 63.36 5.18 16.94
N ARG A 5 63.86 4.43 15.94
CA ARG A 5 64.54 4.96 14.72
C ARG A 5 65.11 3.86 13.80
N LYS A 6 65.04 4.18 12.50
CA LYS A 6 65.54 3.50 11.28
C LYS A 6 67.04 3.19 11.29
N PHE A 7 67.46 2.13 10.57
CA PHE A 7 68.70 2.07 9.74
C PHE A 7 68.68 0.79 8.87
N ILE A 8 68.48 0.89 7.54
CA ILE A 8 69.45 0.86 6.41
C ILE A 8 69.40 -0.45 5.61
N LEU A 9 69.15 -0.27 4.30
CA LEU A 9 69.36 -1.20 3.19
C LEU A 9 70.86 -1.39 2.91
N SER A 10 71.29 -2.62 2.63
CA SER A 10 72.48 -2.86 1.80
C SER A 10 72.37 -4.20 1.09
N SER A 11 72.53 -4.10 -0.21
CA SER A 11 72.56 -5.11 -1.26
C SER A 11 73.75 -6.06 -1.11
N ALA A 12 73.54 -7.35 -1.40
CA ALA A 12 74.62 -8.27 -1.76
C ALA A 12 74.22 -9.00 -3.04
N LEU A 13 75.07 -8.85 -4.05
CA LEU A 13 74.96 -9.41 -5.40
C LEU A 13 76.20 -10.28 -5.61
N ILE A 14 76.01 -11.38 -6.35
CA ILE A 14 77.00 -12.16 -7.12
C ILE A 14 77.65 -13.35 -6.39
N GLY A 15 77.32 -14.54 -6.91
CA GLY A 15 78.08 -15.77 -6.79
C GLY A 15 77.56 -16.79 -7.80
N GLY A 16 78.07 -16.73 -9.03
CA GLY A 16 77.68 -17.61 -10.13
C GLY A 16 78.35 -18.99 -10.09
N GLY A 17 77.62 -20.00 -10.56
CA GLY A 17 78.12 -21.34 -10.85
C GLY A 17 77.15 -22.05 -11.80
N LEU A 18 77.58 -22.32 -13.03
CA LEU A 18 76.87 -23.10 -14.05
C LEU A 18 77.09 -24.60 -13.81
N ILE A 19 76.04 -25.43 -13.98
CA ILE A 19 75.99 -26.63 -14.85
C ILE A 19 74.58 -27.28 -14.78
N THR A 20 73.92 -27.25 -15.94
CA THR A 20 72.85 -28.07 -16.55
C THR A 20 71.98 -29.05 -15.71
N THR A 21 70.65 -28.92 -15.77
CA THR A 21 69.72 -29.84 -16.50
C THR A 21 68.23 -29.46 -16.34
N ASN A 22 67.52 -29.47 -17.48
CA ASN A 22 66.07 -29.58 -17.73
C ASN A 22 65.06 -29.21 -16.64
N LEU A 23 64.47 -28.00 -16.71
CA LEU A 23 63.15 -27.73 -16.12
C LEU A 23 62.31 -26.79 -17.01
N ILE A 24 61.24 -27.38 -17.54
CA ILE A 24 59.99 -26.86 -18.12
C ILE A 24 59.78 -25.34 -17.94
N VAL A 25 59.75 -24.61 -19.05
CA VAL A 25 59.26 -23.22 -19.12
C VAL A 25 57.74 -23.22 -18.95
N LYS A 26 57.25 -22.94 -17.75
CA LYS A 26 55.90 -22.39 -17.55
C LYS A 26 56.02 -20.87 -17.57
N SER A 27 55.39 -20.24 -18.55
CA SER A 27 55.28 -18.77 -18.61
C SER A 27 54.51 -18.27 -17.39
N LYS A 28 55.19 -17.56 -16.50
CA LYS A 28 54.51 -16.68 -15.53
C LYS A 28 54.01 -15.47 -16.31
N LYS A 29 52.73 -15.47 -16.66
CA LYS A 29 51.99 -14.21 -16.81
C LYS A 29 51.86 -13.62 -15.40
N GLU A 30 52.71 -12.65 -15.08
CA GLU A 30 52.46 -11.76 -13.95
C GLU A 30 51.14 -11.03 -14.23
N GLN A 31 50.07 -11.49 -13.58
CA GLN A 31 48.86 -10.69 -13.41
C GLN A 31 49.26 -9.52 -12.51
N LEU A 32 49.51 -8.37 -13.11
CA LEU A 32 49.43 -7.09 -12.43
C LEU A 32 48.01 -6.96 -11.88
N SER A 33 47.82 -7.32 -10.61
CA SER A 33 46.62 -6.96 -9.86
C SER A 33 46.66 -5.44 -9.69
N VAL A 34 45.95 -4.74 -10.57
CA VAL A 34 45.65 -3.32 -10.37
C VAL A 34 44.94 -3.24 -9.00
N PRO A 35 45.40 -2.41 -8.05
CA PRO A 35 44.69 -2.21 -6.80
C PRO A 35 43.27 -1.75 -7.16
N GLY A 36 42.27 -2.57 -6.83
CA GLY A 36 40.88 -2.16 -6.98
C GLY A 36 40.68 -0.89 -6.17
N ILE A 37 40.41 0.23 -6.84
CA ILE A 37 40.01 1.46 -6.17
C ILE A 37 38.69 1.13 -5.48
N ILE A 38 38.74 0.90 -4.17
CA ILE A 38 37.54 0.73 -3.36
C ILE A 38 36.90 2.11 -3.28
N THR A 39 35.86 2.35 -4.09
CA THR A 39 35.07 3.57 -4.00
C THR A 39 34.50 3.68 -2.60
N SER A 40 34.92 4.71 -1.86
CA SER A 40 34.45 5.00 -0.51
C SER A 40 32.93 5.10 -0.46
N GLU A 41 32.31 4.61 0.61
CA GLU A 41 30.84 4.69 0.84
C GLU A 41 30.30 6.12 0.66
N LYS A 42 31.05 7.13 1.10
CA LYS A 42 30.64 8.55 0.96
C LYS A 42 30.51 9.00 -0.49
N MET A 43 31.26 8.38 -1.39
CA MET A 43 31.25 8.70 -2.82
C MET A 43 30.08 8.03 -3.55
N ARG A 44 29.53 6.94 -3.02
CA ARG A 44 28.43 6.19 -3.64
C ARG A 44 27.09 6.88 -3.35
N PRO A 45 26.17 6.94 -4.33
CA PRO A 45 24.77 7.15 -4.03
C PRO A 45 24.28 6.11 -3.02
N GLN A 46 23.37 6.50 -2.14
CA GLN A 46 22.81 5.64 -1.10
C GLN A 46 21.32 5.42 -1.34
N ILE A 47 20.80 4.28 -0.87
CA ILE A 47 19.38 3.92 -0.93
C ILE A 47 18.84 3.87 0.51
N PRO A 48 18.64 5.03 1.17
CA PRO A 48 18.36 5.07 2.61
C PRO A 48 17.02 4.42 2.99
N TYR A 49 16.06 4.42 2.07
CA TYR A 49 14.67 4.01 2.32
C TYR A 49 14.27 2.70 1.67
N GLY A 50 15.26 1.94 1.17
CA GLY A 50 15.04 0.64 0.56
C GLY A 50 14.34 0.70 -0.79
N VAL A 51 13.61 -0.36 -1.10
CA VAL A 51 12.94 -0.58 -2.38
C VAL A 51 11.50 -1.01 -2.13
N ALA A 52 10.63 -0.74 -3.08
CA ALA A 52 9.25 -1.21 -3.04
C ALA A 52 8.84 -1.75 -4.41
N SER A 53 7.84 -2.64 -4.40
CA SER A 53 7.16 -3.08 -5.61
C SER A 53 5.65 -2.92 -5.49
N GLY A 54 4.95 -2.79 -6.61
CA GLY A 54 3.51 -2.59 -6.59
C GLY A 54 2.88 -2.64 -7.97
N ASP A 55 1.57 -2.41 -8.00
CA ASP A 55 0.74 -2.44 -9.21
C ASP A 55 0.94 -3.71 -10.07
N ILE A 56 1.18 -4.85 -9.40
CA ILE A 56 1.34 -6.12 -10.08
C ILE A 56 0.00 -6.53 -10.69
N SER A 57 0.00 -6.81 -11.99
CA SER A 57 -1.22 -7.12 -12.74
C SER A 57 -0.96 -8.08 -13.90
N GLY A 58 -2.06 -8.65 -14.41
CA GLY A 58 -2.05 -9.50 -15.58
C GLY A 58 -1.38 -8.86 -16.79
N GLY A 59 -0.78 -9.69 -17.66
CA GLY A 59 0.07 -9.23 -18.75
C GLY A 59 1.53 -8.98 -18.33
N GLY A 60 1.92 -9.47 -17.16
CA GLY A 60 3.31 -9.49 -16.71
C GLY A 60 3.85 -8.11 -16.36
N ARG A 61 3.08 -7.29 -15.64
CA ARG A 61 3.45 -5.92 -15.28
C ARG A 61 3.71 -5.79 -13.78
N ALA A 62 4.67 -4.95 -13.43
CA ALA A 62 4.96 -4.54 -12.06
C ALA A 62 5.65 -3.17 -12.06
N VAL A 63 5.53 -2.42 -10.96
CA VAL A 63 6.27 -1.18 -10.73
C VAL A 63 7.33 -1.45 -9.67
N ILE A 64 8.56 -1.03 -9.93
CA ILE A 64 9.64 -1.00 -8.94
C ILE A 64 9.91 0.46 -8.59
N TRP A 65 9.98 0.74 -7.29
CA TRP A 65 10.22 2.07 -6.74
C TRP A 65 11.45 2.07 -5.83
N SER A 66 12.20 3.16 -5.84
CA SER A 66 13.21 3.46 -4.82
C SER A 66 13.54 4.95 -4.78
N ARG A 67 14.34 5.36 -3.81
CA ARG A 67 14.82 6.73 -3.64
C ARG A 67 16.33 6.77 -3.39
N SER A 68 17.02 7.63 -4.14
CA SER A 68 18.45 7.93 -3.95
C SER A 68 18.65 9.04 -2.92
N ASP A 69 19.85 9.16 -2.34
CA ASP A 69 20.24 10.30 -1.50
C ASP A 69 20.68 11.54 -2.30
N ARG A 70 20.91 11.38 -3.61
CA ARG A 70 21.44 12.41 -4.53
C ARG A 70 21.04 12.17 -5.99
N PRO A 71 21.34 13.09 -6.93
CA PRO A 71 21.12 12.89 -8.36
C PRO A 71 21.75 11.59 -8.88
N ALA A 72 20.92 10.63 -9.28
CA ALA A 72 21.40 9.34 -9.75
C ALA A 72 20.41 8.67 -10.72
N ARG A 73 20.90 7.81 -11.61
CA ARG A 73 20.08 7.00 -12.51
C ARG A 73 19.70 5.68 -11.84
N MET A 74 18.41 5.38 -11.75
CA MET A 74 17.95 4.09 -11.24
C MET A 74 18.26 2.98 -12.25
N ILE A 75 18.77 1.86 -11.76
CA ILE A 75 19.01 0.65 -12.54
C ILE A 75 18.33 -0.50 -11.80
N VAL A 76 17.48 -1.22 -12.50
CA VAL A 76 16.80 -2.41 -11.99
C VAL A 76 17.33 -3.63 -12.72
N GLU A 77 17.79 -4.62 -11.98
CA GLU A 77 18.04 -5.95 -12.51
C GLU A 77 17.04 -6.92 -11.90
N TYR A 78 16.44 -7.79 -12.71
CA TYR A 78 15.49 -8.79 -12.22
C TYR A 78 15.70 -10.16 -12.85
N ALA A 79 15.37 -11.21 -12.11
CA ALA A 79 15.49 -12.61 -12.52
C ALA A 79 14.47 -13.48 -11.79
N THR A 80 14.26 -14.71 -12.28
CA THR A 80 13.45 -15.74 -11.61
C THR A 80 14.27 -16.59 -10.62
N ASN A 81 15.50 -16.19 -10.32
CA ASN A 81 16.41 -16.89 -9.41
C ASN A 81 17.18 -15.90 -8.53
N GLU A 82 17.43 -16.29 -7.28
CA GLU A 82 18.12 -15.46 -6.27
C GLU A 82 19.57 -15.12 -6.64
N SER A 83 20.22 -15.93 -7.47
CA SER A 83 21.59 -15.69 -7.92
C SER A 83 21.70 -14.65 -9.04
N PHE A 84 20.58 -14.11 -9.53
CA PHE A 84 20.53 -13.17 -10.67
C PHE A 84 21.22 -13.70 -11.94
N GLN A 85 21.25 -15.02 -12.13
CA GLN A 85 21.72 -15.63 -13.37
C GLN A 85 20.79 -15.22 -14.51
N ASN A 86 21.38 -14.75 -15.62
CA ASN A 86 20.67 -14.23 -16.79
C ASN A 86 19.66 -13.12 -16.45
N ALA A 87 19.98 -12.28 -15.46
CA ALA A 87 19.12 -11.17 -15.07
C ALA A 87 18.90 -10.19 -16.24
N GLU A 88 17.67 -9.73 -16.38
CA GLU A 88 17.34 -8.63 -17.27
C GLU A 88 17.63 -7.31 -16.57
N LYS A 89 18.29 -6.40 -17.30
CA LYS A 89 18.67 -5.08 -16.80
C LYS A 89 17.84 -4.00 -17.48
N ILE A 90 17.15 -3.20 -16.68
CA ILE A 90 16.35 -2.06 -17.11
C ILE A 90 16.95 -0.77 -16.55
N ILE A 91 17.13 0.21 -17.42
CA ILE A 91 17.57 1.56 -17.04
C ILE A 91 16.33 2.41 -16.79
N GLY A 92 16.18 2.91 -15.56
CA GLY A 92 15.03 3.69 -15.13
C GLY A 92 15.20 5.20 -15.31
N SER A 93 14.28 5.95 -14.69
CA SER A 93 14.36 7.41 -14.64
C SER A 93 15.54 7.89 -13.79
N ALA A 94 15.92 9.15 -13.99
CA ALA A 94 16.84 9.83 -13.08
C ALA A 94 16.07 10.23 -11.84
N ALA A 95 16.58 9.85 -10.67
CA ALA A 95 16.22 10.43 -9.39
C ALA A 95 16.84 11.83 -9.32
N LEU A 96 16.02 12.88 -9.41
CA LEU A 96 16.46 14.28 -9.36
C LEU A 96 15.70 15.04 -8.25
N GLU A 97 16.14 16.25 -7.95
CA GLU A 97 15.54 17.13 -6.93
C GLU A 97 14.04 17.35 -7.16
N THR A 98 13.62 17.38 -8.42
CA THR A 98 12.22 17.61 -8.82
C THR A 98 11.28 16.50 -8.33
N THR A 99 11.75 15.25 -8.22
CA THR A 99 10.99 14.11 -7.70
C THR A 99 11.41 13.74 -6.28
N ASP A 100 12.16 14.61 -5.59
CA ASP A 100 12.80 14.32 -4.30
C ASP A 100 13.62 13.02 -4.36
N PHE A 101 14.35 12.85 -5.46
CA PHE A 101 15.20 11.71 -5.75
C PHE A 101 14.48 10.35 -5.74
N THR A 102 13.14 10.34 -5.82
CA THR A 102 12.37 9.12 -6.08
C THR A 102 12.49 8.76 -7.57
N ALA A 103 12.52 7.46 -7.85
CA ALA A 103 12.53 6.92 -9.19
C ALA A 103 11.67 5.66 -9.28
N LYS A 104 11.13 5.41 -10.47
CA LYS A 104 10.26 4.26 -10.77
C LYS A 104 10.67 3.59 -12.07
N VAL A 105 10.48 2.28 -12.13
CA VAL A 105 10.59 1.46 -13.34
C VAL A 105 9.34 0.63 -13.51
N ASN A 106 8.71 0.73 -14.68
CA ASN A 106 7.64 -0.17 -15.09
C ASN A 106 8.24 -1.40 -15.76
N LEU A 107 8.10 -2.56 -15.15
CA LEU A 107 8.42 -3.85 -15.75
C LEU A 107 7.23 -4.34 -16.59
N SER A 108 7.54 -5.06 -17.67
CA SER A 108 6.55 -5.64 -18.58
C SER A 108 7.05 -6.97 -19.13
N GLY A 109 6.16 -7.83 -19.59
CA GLY A 109 6.54 -9.14 -20.14
C GLY A 109 7.01 -10.15 -19.08
N LEU A 110 6.75 -9.89 -17.80
CA LEU A 110 7.12 -10.80 -16.72
C LEU A 110 6.40 -12.15 -16.86
N PRO A 111 7.06 -13.27 -16.53
CA PRO A 111 6.45 -14.58 -16.58
C PRO A 111 5.32 -14.72 -15.54
N THR A 112 4.29 -15.50 -15.84
CA THR A 112 3.16 -15.77 -14.95
C THR A 112 3.52 -16.80 -13.89
N SER A 113 3.03 -16.63 -12.66
CA SER A 113 3.18 -17.59 -11.56
C SER A 113 4.64 -17.84 -11.11
N GLU A 114 5.50 -16.84 -11.25
CA GLU A 114 6.92 -16.92 -10.91
C GLU A 114 7.26 -16.02 -9.72
N GLN A 115 8.27 -16.44 -8.96
CA GLN A 115 8.92 -15.57 -7.99
C GLN A 115 9.96 -14.72 -8.74
N ILE A 116 9.78 -13.41 -8.71
CA ILE A 116 10.74 -12.46 -9.27
C ILE A 116 11.61 -11.92 -8.14
N PHE A 117 12.92 -12.01 -8.32
CA PHE A 117 13.92 -11.34 -7.50
C PHE A 117 14.40 -10.13 -8.28
N TYR A 118 14.39 -8.96 -7.65
CA TYR A 118 14.88 -7.73 -8.26
C TYR A 118 15.91 -7.07 -7.35
N ARG A 119 16.83 -6.32 -7.95
CA ARG A 119 17.74 -5.45 -7.21
C ARG A 119 17.80 -4.08 -7.86
N VAL A 120 17.84 -3.06 -7.02
CA VAL A 120 17.95 -1.66 -7.42
C VAL A 120 19.34 -1.17 -7.08
N SER A 121 20.00 -0.54 -8.05
CA SER A 121 21.19 0.27 -7.82
C SER A 121 21.00 1.65 -8.43
N PHE A 122 21.73 2.63 -7.90
CA PHE A 122 21.77 3.99 -8.44
C PHE A 122 23.17 4.29 -8.98
N GLN A 123 23.24 4.67 -10.25
CA GLN A 123 24.45 5.17 -10.90
C GLN A 123 24.53 6.68 -10.71
N ASP A 124 25.64 7.19 -10.15
CA ASP A 124 25.82 8.62 -9.92
C ASP A 124 25.82 9.39 -11.26
N LEU A 125 25.12 10.53 -11.32
CA LEU A 125 25.06 11.36 -12.53
C LEU A 125 26.24 12.33 -12.68
N SER A 126 26.98 12.58 -11.60
CA SER A 126 28.22 13.38 -11.59
C SER A 126 29.45 12.55 -11.92
N ASP A 127 29.45 11.25 -11.59
CA ASP A 127 30.45 10.27 -12.05
C ASP A 127 29.79 8.92 -12.37
N ILE A 128 29.59 8.68 -13.66
CA ILE A 128 28.88 7.49 -14.17
C ILE A 128 29.58 6.16 -13.86
N ASN A 129 30.81 6.16 -13.33
CA ASN A 129 31.51 4.94 -12.91
C ASN A 129 31.18 4.54 -11.47
N ILE A 130 30.46 5.38 -10.73
CA ILE A 130 30.12 5.15 -9.33
C ILE A 130 28.68 4.64 -9.21
N TYR A 131 28.51 3.57 -8.44
CA TYR A 131 27.22 2.94 -8.17
C TYR A 131 26.99 2.76 -6.67
N SER A 132 25.72 2.85 -6.25
CA SER A 132 25.29 2.41 -4.93
C SER A 132 25.52 0.91 -4.73
N VAL A 133 25.52 0.48 -3.47
CA VAL A 133 25.30 -0.94 -3.14
C VAL A 133 23.87 -1.30 -3.59
N PRO A 134 23.65 -2.46 -4.25
CA PRO A 134 22.31 -2.86 -4.67
C PRO A 134 21.45 -3.25 -3.47
N VAL A 135 20.18 -2.83 -3.48
CA VAL A 135 19.16 -3.27 -2.51
C VAL A 135 18.22 -4.25 -3.21
N ILE A 136 17.97 -5.39 -2.57
CA ILE A 136 17.20 -6.50 -3.13
C ILE A 136 15.76 -6.45 -2.63
N GLY A 137 14.84 -6.80 -3.50
CA GLY A 137 13.48 -7.16 -3.14
C GLY A 137 13.00 -8.36 -3.95
N LYS A 138 11.79 -8.81 -3.67
CA LYS A 138 11.13 -9.88 -4.40
C LYS A 138 9.62 -9.65 -4.43
N PHE A 139 8.97 -10.25 -5.42
CA PHE A 139 7.51 -10.32 -5.49
C PHE A 139 7.11 -11.54 -6.31
N ARG A 140 5.84 -11.93 -6.21
CA ARG A 140 5.28 -12.98 -7.05
C ARG A 140 4.41 -12.39 -8.14
N THR A 141 4.58 -12.86 -9.37
CA THR A 141 3.70 -12.44 -10.46
C THR A 141 2.34 -13.11 -10.33
N VAL A 142 1.36 -12.56 -11.06
CA VAL A 142 -0.02 -13.06 -11.09
C VAL A 142 -0.05 -14.59 -11.29
N PRO A 143 -0.82 -15.34 -10.49
CA PRO A 143 -0.86 -16.79 -10.58
C PRO A 143 -1.45 -17.28 -11.89
N LYS A 144 -1.02 -18.48 -12.30
CA LYS A 144 -1.69 -19.24 -13.36
C LYS A 144 -3.03 -19.80 -12.85
N PRO A 145 -3.99 -20.12 -13.74
CA PRO A 145 -5.23 -20.78 -13.34
C PRO A 145 -4.97 -22.04 -12.49
N GLY A 146 -5.77 -22.23 -11.44
CA GLY A 146 -5.67 -23.38 -10.53
C GLY A 146 -4.71 -23.20 -9.34
N ARG A 147 -3.96 -22.10 -9.26
CA ARG A 147 -3.16 -21.76 -8.07
C ARG A 147 -3.96 -20.84 -7.15
N ASP A 148 -3.88 -21.09 -5.85
CA ASP A 148 -4.44 -20.21 -4.81
C ASP A 148 -3.90 -18.78 -4.92
N ILE A 149 -4.76 -17.81 -4.62
CA ILE A 149 -4.35 -16.42 -4.36
C ILE A 149 -4.40 -16.20 -2.86
N PHE A 150 -3.36 -15.63 -2.28
CA PHE A 150 -3.33 -15.22 -0.87
C PHE A 150 -2.84 -13.79 -0.75
N PHE A 151 -3.65 -12.88 -0.20
CA PHE A 151 -3.28 -11.47 -0.04
C PHE A 151 -3.74 -10.91 1.29
N ALA A 152 -3.20 -9.76 1.68
CA ALA A 152 -3.57 -9.04 2.90
C ALA A 152 -4.10 -7.64 2.60
N TRP A 153 -4.83 -7.02 3.53
CA TRP A 153 -5.29 -5.63 3.42
C TRP A 153 -5.38 -4.94 4.78
N SER A 154 -5.23 -3.61 4.79
CA SER A 154 -5.53 -2.72 5.92
C SER A 154 -5.30 -1.23 5.56
N GLY A 155 -5.45 -0.31 6.52
CA GLY A 155 -5.04 1.11 6.43
C GLY A 155 -4.46 1.65 7.75
N ASP A 156 -4.32 2.97 7.85
CA ASP A 156 -4.10 3.70 9.12
C ASP A 156 -2.70 3.56 9.74
N THR A 157 -1.72 4.27 9.17
CA THR A 157 -0.31 4.18 9.53
C THR A 157 0.29 5.45 10.12
N ALA A 158 0.73 5.37 11.37
CA ALA A 158 1.41 6.41 12.12
C ALA A 158 0.56 7.67 12.38
N GLY A 159 -0.63 7.44 12.95
CA GLY A 159 -1.66 8.44 13.28
C GLY A 159 -1.92 8.63 14.78
N GLN A 160 -2.67 9.68 15.11
CA GLN A 160 -3.18 10.02 16.45
C GLN A 160 -2.13 10.02 17.59
N GLY A 161 -0.87 10.30 17.24
CA GLY A 161 0.25 10.39 18.18
C GLY A 161 1.10 9.11 18.29
N TRP A 162 0.72 8.03 17.61
CA TRP A 162 1.40 6.74 17.66
C TRP A 162 2.27 6.51 16.43
N GLY A 163 3.52 6.94 16.51
CA GLY A 163 4.51 6.79 15.44
C GLY A 163 5.44 5.60 15.67
N ILE A 164 6.65 5.72 15.12
CA ILE A 164 7.70 4.71 15.26
C ILE A 164 8.24 4.77 16.69
N ASN A 165 8.06 3.70 17.45
CA ASN A 165 8.68 3.53 18.76
C ASN A 165 9.78 2.45 18.70
N PRO A 166 11.07 2.81 18.63
CA PRO A 166 12.16 1.84 18.55
C PRO A 166 12.25 0.90 19.76
N GLU A 167 11.90 1.36 20.96
CA GLU A 167 11.92 0.55 22.18
C GLU A 167 10.84 -0.54 22.16
N TRP A 168 9.72 -0.27 21.49
CA TRP A 168 8.64 -1.22 21.22
C TRP A 168 8.94 -2.18 20.05
N GLY A 169 10.00 -1.93 19.28
CA GLY A 169 10.35 -2.68 18.07
C GLY A 169 9.79 -2.08 16.78
N GLY A 170 9.39 -0.81 16.80
CA GLY A 170 8.85 -0.09 15.65
C GLY A 170 7.41 -0.50 15.28
N MET A 171 7.05 -0.34 14.02
CA MET A 171 5.73 -0.70 13.49
C MET A 171 5.65 -2.21 13.18
N LYS A 172 5.67 -3.03 14.24
CA LYS A 172 5.82 -4.50 14.16
C LYS A 172 4.75 -5.22 13.32
N ILE A 173 3.58 -4.62 13.11
CA ILE A 173 2.50 -5.25 12.30
C ILE A 173 2.96 -5.55 10.87
N TYR A 174 3.80 -4.69 10.29
CA TYR A 174 4.31 -4.89 8.93
C TYR A 174 5.21 -6.12 8.84
N GLU A 175 5.96 -6.42 9.90
CA GLU A 175 6.75 -7.65 9.98
C GLU A 175 5.85 -8.88 10.11
N THR A 176 4.79 -8.81 10.92
CA THR A 176 3.78 -9.86 11.02
C THR A 176 3.16 -10.17 9.65
N ILE A 177 2.74 -9.14 8.90
CA ILE A 177 2.15 -9.32 7.56
C ILE A 177 3.20 -9.88 6.58
N ARG A 178 4.43 -9.35 6.59
CA ARG A 178 5.53 -9.83 5.73
C ARG A 178 5.79 -11.31 5.93
N GLN A 179 5.80 -11.79 7.18
CA GLN A 179 6.07 -13.20 7.50
C GLN A 179 4.98 -14.16 7.01
N LEU A 180 3.75 -13.67 6.77
CA LEU A 180 2.71 -14.47 6.12
C LEU A 180 2.98 -14.69 4.62
N ASN A 181 3.92 -13.92 4.03
CA ASN A 181 4.32 -13.99 2.63
C ASN A 181 3.12 -13.93 1.66
N PRO A 182 2.27 -12.89 1.74
CA PRO A 182 1.16 -12.70 0.81
C PRO A 182 1.66 -12.42 -0.61
N ASP A 183 0.85 -12.75 -1.62
CA ASP A 183 1.09 -12.43 -3.02
C ASP A 183 1.12 -10.91 -3.25
N PHE A 184 0.33 -10.14 -2.49
CA PHE A 184 0.32 -8.68 -2.45
C PHE A 184 -0.41 -8.15 -1.19
N PHE A 185 -0.32 -6.85 -0.95
CA PHE A 185 -1.05 -6.12 0.08
C PHE A 185 -1.90 -4.99 -0.53
N ILE A 186 -3.15 -4.87 -0.10
CA ILE A 186 -4.00 -3.72 -0.42
C ILE A 186 -3.92 -2.71 0.73
N HIS A 187 -3.48 -1.49 0.45
CA HIS A 187 -3.49 -0.40 1.43
C HIS A 187 -4.67 0.53 1.13
N CYS A 188 -5.65 0.56 2.01
CA CYS A 188 -6.92 1.28 1.85
C CYS A 188 -6.83 2.73 2.33
N GLY A 189 -5.71 3.43 2.11
CA GLY A 189 -5.55 4.81 2.58
C GLY A 189 -4.92 4.95 3.96
N ASP A 190 -4.75 6.20 4.41
CA ASP A 190 -3.98 6.58 5.59
C ASP A 190 -2.57 5.97 5.63
N TYR A 191 -1.90 5.99 4.48
CA TYR A 191 -0.51 5.58 4.34
C TYR A 191 0.42 6.48 5.18
N ILE A 192 0.00 7.73 5.40
CA ILE A 192 0.62 8.70 6.30
C ILE A 192 -0.46 9.51 7.02
N TYR A 193 -0.07 10.18 8.10
CA TYR A 193 -0.84 11.28 8.71
C TYR A 193 -0.10 12.60 8.55
N ALA A 194 -0.41 13.34 7.49
CA ALA A 194 0.21 14.62 7.16
C ALA A 194 -0.23 15.76 8.10
N ASP A 195 -1.37 15.60 8.74
CA ASP A 195 -2.08 16.55 9.61
C ASP A 195 -2.11 16.13 11.09
N GLY A 196 -1.50 14.98 11.41
CA GLY A 196 -1.34 14.44 12.75
C GLY A 196 0.09 14.59 13.28
N PRO A 197 0.46 15.74 13.91
CA PRO A 197 1.75 15.91 14.55
C PRO A 197 2.01 14.84 15.62
N ILE A 198 3.22 14.27 15.61
CA ILE A 198 3.64 13.29 16.63
C ILE A 198 4.59 13.94 17.62
N LYS A 199 4.24 13.85 18.91
CA LYS A 199 5.11 14.24 20.02
C LYS A 199 6.15 13.14 20.28
N SER A 200 7.33 13.52 20.74
CA SER A 200 8.40 12.57 21.07
C SER A 200 8.04 11.61 22.19
N GLU A 201 7.16 12.03 23.10
CA GLU A 201 6.70 11.22 24.23
C GLU A 201 5.19 11.37 24.41
N VAL A 202 4.52 10.24 24.68
CA VAL A 202 3.11 10.18 25.08
C VAL A 202 3.02 9.33 26.34
N GLN A 203 2.39 9.87 27.38
CA GLN A 203 2.13 9.12 28.62
C GLN A 203 0.98 8.14 28.38
N LEU A 204 1.17 6.90 28.78
CA LEU A 204 0.17 5.85 28.67
C LEU A 204 -0.61 5.69 29.99
N ASP A 205 -1.84 5.18 29.90
CA ASP A 205 -2.71 4.98 31.07
C ASP A 205 -2.14 3.96 32.07
N ASP A 206 -1.28 3.05 31.63
CA ASP A 206 -0.58 2.06 32.47
C ASP A 206 0.66 2.63 33.18
N GLY A 207 0.96 3.92 33.00
CA GLY A 207 2.12 4.61 33.57
C GLY A 207 3.41 4.46 32.77
N ASN A 208 3.42 3.71 31.67
CA ASN A 208 4.54 3.66 30.75
C ASN A 208 4.56 4.89 29.81
N VAL A 209 5.67 5.07 29.10
CA VAL A 209 5.83 6.15 28.12
C VAL A 209 6.03 5.55 26.73
N TRP A 210 5.21 5.97 25.78
CA TRP A 210 5.45 5.72 24.38
C TRP A 210 6.44 6.74 23.83
N ARG A 211 7.57 6.28 23.28
CA ARG A 211 8.65 7.13 22.80
C ARG A 211 8.73 7.10 21.29
N ASN A 212 8.20 8.15 20.66
CA ASN A 212 8.26 8.27 19.22
C ASN A 212 9.63 8.77 18.75
N LEU A 213 10.16 8.15 17.70
CA LEU A 213 11.03 8.85 16.79
C LEU A 213 10.26 10.04 16.19
N THR A 214 10.91 11.20 16.03
CA THR A 214 10.31 12.39 15.42
C THR A 214 11.21 12.97 14.34
N THR A 215 10.59 13.64 13.38
CA THR A 215 11.27 14.48 12.37
C THR A 215 10.64 15.87 12.38
N PRO A 216 11.33 16.91 11.86
CA PRO A 216 10.75 18.25 11.76
C PRO A 216 9.40 18.25 11.03
N GLU A 217 9.32 17.51 9.92
CA GLU A 217 8.13 17.40 9.09
C GLU A 217 6.98 16.61 9.76
N LYS A 218 7.27 15.66 10.65
CA LYS A 218 6.24 14.90 11.41
C LYS A 218 5.80 15.60 12.71
N SER A 219 6.52 16.65 13.12
CA SER A 219 6.24 17.39 14.36
C SER A 219 5.22 18.53 14.18
N LYS A 220 4.70 18.73 12.97
CA LYS A 220 3.67 19.74 12.64
C LYS A 220 2.80 19.24 11.48
N VAL A 221 1.69 19.94 11.23
CA VAL A 221 0.86 19.70 10.04
C VAL A 221 1.62 20.04 8.76
N ALA A 222 1.44 19.25 7.70
CA ALA A 222 2.10 19.48 6.42
C ALA A 222 1.39 20.57 5.62
N GLU A 223 2.16 21.54 5.11
CA GLU A 223 1.62 22.61 4.28
C GLU A 223 2.33 22.67 2.94
N THR A 224 3.63 22.41 2.92
CA THR A 224 4.50 22.45 1.75
C THR A 224 4.75 21.05 1.20
N LEU A 225 5.08 20.95 -0.09
CA LEU A 225 5.43 19.67 -0.71
C LEU A 225 6.56 18.94 0.02
N LYS A 226 7.54 19.68 0.58
CA LYS A 226 8.62 19.09 1.39
C LYS A 226 8.06 18.42 2.66
N GLU A 227 7.12 19.06 3.34
CA GLU A 227 6.52 18.50 4.56
C GLU A 227 5.67 17.27 4.25
N PHE A 228 4.91 17.27 3.15
CA PHE A 228 4.20 16.07 2.69
C PHE A 228 5.17 14.91 2.38
N ARG A 229 6.24 15.16 1.62
CA ARG A 229 7.29 14.15 1.36
C ARG A 229 7.95 13.65 2.64
N GLY A 230 8.18 14.54 3.61
CA GLY A 230 8.75 14.21 4.92
C GLY A 230 7.90 13.22 5.72
N ASN A 231 6.57 13.24 5.56
CA ASN A 231 5.68 12.27 6.22
C ASN A 231 5.82 10.86 5.62
N TYR A 232 6.01 10.73 4.31
CA TYR A 232 6.34 9.43 3.70
C TYR A 232 7.73 8.94 4.11
N ILE A 233 8.72 9.83 4.11
CA ILE A 233 10.06 9.52 4.60
C ILE A 233 10.01 9.01 6.04
N TYR A 234 9.21 9.64 6.91
CA TYR A 234 9.07 9.24 8.31
C TYR A 234 8.72 7.75 8.44
N ASN A 235 7.67 7.28 7.76
CA ASN A 235 7.28 5.86 7.81
C ASN A 235 8.37 4.92 7.26
N LEU A 236 9.16 5.39 6.29
CA LEU A 236 10.29 4.65 5.71
C LEU A 236 11.55 4.63 6.61
N LEU A 237 11.56 5.34 7.74
CA LEU A 237 12.61 5.19 8.75
C LEU A 237 12.47 3.88 9.54
N ASP A 238 11.26 3.30 9.57
CA ASP A 238 10.99 2.04 10.25
C ASP A 238 11.58 0.84 9.49
N GLU A 239 12.23 -0.07 10.22
CA GLU A 239 12.83 -1.26 9.63
C GLU A 239 11.79 -2.29 9.18
N ASN A 240 10.66 -2.43 9.89
CA ASN A 240 9.60 -3.37 9.53
C ASN A 240 8.94 -2.93 8.23
N VAL A 241 8.66 -1.62 8.08
CA VAL A 241 8.11 -1.07 6.83
C VAL A 241 9.05 -1.30 5.65
N ARG A 242 10.36 -1.03 5.81
CA ARG A 242 11.32 -1.24 4.72
C ARG A 242 11.45 -2.71 4.32
N ARG A 243 11.47 -3.64 5.29
CA ARG A 243 11.48 -5.10 5.00
C ARG A 243 10.20 -5.54 4.32
N PHE A 244 9.06 -5.06 4.79
CA PHE A 244 7.75 -5.33 4.19
C PHE A 244 7.71 -4.85 2.74
N ASN A 245 8.07 -3.59 2.48
CA ASN A 245 8.08 -3.01 1.13
C ASN A 245 8.97 -3.78 0.13
N ALA A 246 10.10 -4.31 0.61
CA ALA A 246 11.03 -5.06 -0.24
C ALA A 246 10.47 -6.42 -0.69
N GLU A 247 9.55 -7.03 0.06
CA GLU A 247 9.09 -8.40 -0.16
C GLU A 247 7.59 -8.55 -0.48
N VAL A 248 6.77 -7.58 -0.07
CA VAL A 248 5.32 -7.59 -0.26
C VAL A 248 4.94 -6.49 -1.24
N PRO A 249 4.49 -6.83 -2.45
CA PRO A 249 4.07 -5.84 -3.43
C PRO A 249 2.75 -5.19 -3.00
N GLN A 250 2.62 -3.89 -3.27
CA GLN A 250 1.51 -3.10 -2.78
C GLN A 250 0.56 -2.65 -3.91
N ILE A 251 -0.73 -2.64 -3.59
CA ILE A 251 -1.79 -1.99 -4.35
C ILE A 251 -2.36 -0.92 -3.42
N VAL A 252 -1.94 0.33 -3.63
CA VAL A 252 -2.20 1.45 -2.69
C VAL A 252 -3.26 2.38 -3.25
N GLN A 253 -4.17 2.85 -2.40
CA GLN A 253 -4.97 4.07 -2.57
C GLN A 253 -4.72 5.02 -1.39
N TRP A 254 -5.11 6.28 -1.53
CA TRP A 254 -5.06 7.27 -0.45
C TRP A 254 -6.42 7.41 0.24
N ASP A 255 -6.44 8.07 1.38
CA ASP A 255 -7.62 8.59 2.05
C ASP A 255 -7.40 10.07 2.43
N ASP A 256 -7.98 10.55 3.52
CA ASP A 256 -7.94 11.94 3.94
C ASP A 256 -6.59 12.35 4.51
N HIS A 257 -5.97 11.51 5.33
CA HIS A 257 -4.77 11.87 6.08
C HIS A 257 -3.49 11.98 5.24
N GLU A 258 -3.51 11.59 3.97
CA GLU A 258 -2.52 12.03 2.98
C GLU A 258 -2.53 13.55 2.74
N THR A 259 -3.60 14.24 3.17
CA THR A 259 -3.79 15.70 3.09
C THR A 259 -4.14 16.32 4.44
N THR A 260 -5.35 16.09 4.93
CA THR A 260 -5.89 16.57 6.21
C THR A 260 -7.19 15.84 6.53
N ASN A 261 -7.46 15.57 7.80
CA ASN A 261 -8.66 14.86 8.28
C ASN A 261 -9.95 15.37 7.61
N ASN A 262 -10.79 14.45 7.15
CA ASN A 262 -12.12 14.65 6.57
C ASN A 262 -12.19 15.54 5.32
N TRP A 263 -11.08 15.74 4.62
CA TRP A 263 -11.03 16.82 3.64
C TRP A 263 -11.91 16.63 2.41
N TYR A 264 -12.36 17.75 1.87
CA TYR A 264 -12.99 17.86 0.56
C TYR A 264 -12.42 19.03 -0.25
N PRO A 265 -12.45 19.01 -1.60
CA PRO A 265 -11.69 19.96 -2.42
C PRO A 265 -11.97 21.45 -2.17
N THR A 266 -13.21 21.80 -1.84
CA THR A 266 -13.66 23.19 -1.64
C THR A 266 -13.44 23.71 -0.21
N GLU A 267 -12.97 22.86 0.71
CA GLU A 267 -12.80 23.20 2.12
C GLU A 267 -11.76 24.32 2.33
N LYS A 268 -12.01 25.13 3.38
CA LYS A 268 -11.10 26.15 3.89
C LYS A 268 -10.87 25.97 5.39
N LEU A 269 -9.62 25.79 5.79
CA LEU A 269 -9.19 25.56 7.19
C LEU A 269 -9.17 26.84 8.04
N LEU A 270 -10.20 27.70 7.93
CA LEU A 270 -10.20 29.05 8.50
C LEU A 270 -10.08 29.05 10.02
N SER A 271 -10.65 28.06 10.69
CA SER A 271 -10.65 27.90 12.16
C SER A 271 -9.44 27.16 12.71
N ASP A 272 -8.62 26.52 11.87
CA ASP A 272 -7.47 25.74 12.33
C ASP A 272 -6.17 26.55 12.29
N ASP A 273 -5.76 27.07 13.44
CA ASP A 273 -4.54 27.88 13.61
C ASP A 273 -3.24 27.11 13.39
N ARG A 274 -3.28 25.78 13.30
CA ARG A 274 -2.11 24.96 12.91
C ARG A 274 -1.69 25.26 11.47
N TYR A 275 -2.65 25.63 10.61
CA TYR A 275 -2.44 25.88 9.19
C TYR A 275 -2.35 27.37 8.86
N LYS A 276 -1.30 27.75 8.14
CA LYS A 276 -1.18 29.04 7.45
C LYS A 276 -1.79 28.96 6.05
N VAL A 277 -1.59 27.84 5.36
CA VAL A 277 -2.24 27.56 4.08
C VAL A 277 -3.67 27.11 4.33
N LYS A 278 -4.63 27.98 4.05
CA LYS A 278 -6.06 27.73 4.31
C LYS A 278 -6.78 26.99 3.20
N SER A 279 -6.17 26.82 2.03
CA SER A 279 -6.83 26.19 0.87
C SER A 279 -6.54 24.70 0.82
N VAL A 280 -7.54 23.88 1.11
CA VAL A 280 -7.41 22.41 1.06
C VAL A 280 -7.07 21.91 -0.33
N ALA A 281 -7.69 22.45 -1.40
CA ALA A 281 -7.28 22.12 -2.78
C ALA A 281 -5.76 22.25 -3.05
N LEU A 282 -5.09 23.23 -2.41
CA LEU A 282 -3.64 23.41 -2.58
C LEU A 282 -2.85 22.39 -1.76
N LEU A 283 -3.34 22.05 -0.56
CA LEU A 283 -2.76 20.99 0.27
C LEU A 283 -2.91 19.64 -0.44
N ALA A 284 -4.11 19.32 -0.93
CA ALA A 284 -4.42 18.08 -1.65
C ALA A 284 -3.55 17.92 -2.91
N ALA A 285 -3.33 18.98 -3.69
CA ALA A 285 -2.42 18.92 -4.83
C ALA A 285 -0.96 18.57 -4.43
N ARG A 286 -0.50 19.08 -3.28
CA ARG A 286 0.84 18.78 -2.74
C ARG A 286 0.90 17.37 -2.15
N GLY A 287 -0.11 16.96 -1.39
CA GLY A 287 -0.28 15.62 -0.83
C GLY A 287 -0.31 14.56 -1.93
N LYS A 288 -1.14 14.76 -2.96
CA LYS A 288 -1.24 13.86 -4.13
C LYS A 288 0.08 13.70 -4.85
N ARG A 289 0.82 14.80 -5.07
CA ARG A 289 2.14 14.71 -5.69
C ARG A 289 3.10 13.88 -4.83
N ALA A 290 3.14 14.11 -3.52
CA ALA A 290 3.98 13.31 -2.63
C ALA A 290 3.56 11.83 -2.63
N PHE A 291 2.26 11.54 -2.55
CA PHE A 291 1.70 10.19 -2.63
C PHE A 291 2.14 9.46 -3.89
N LEU A 292 1.98 10.09 -5.06
CA LEU A 292 2.39 9.51 -6.34
C LEU A 292 3.91 9.42 -6.51
N GLU A 293 4.71 10.23 -5.81
CA GLU A 293 6.17 10.11 -5.80
C GLU A 293 6.65 8.97 -4.90
N TYR A 294 5.98 8.71 -3.76
CA TYR A 294 6.43 7.80 -2.70
C TYR A 294 5.77 6.43 -2.66
N THR A 295 4.78 6.17 -3.51
CA THR A 295 4.12 4.86 -3.62
C THR A 295 4.50 4.16 -4.93
N PRO A 296 4.51 2.81 -5.00
CA PRO A 296 4.81 2.08 -6.23
C PRO A 296 3.63 2.04 -7.23
N ILE A 297 2.93 3.16 -7.39
CA ILE A 297 1.84 3.33 -8.38
C ILE A 297 2.42 3.59 -9.77
N SER A 298 1.85 2.93 -10.78
CA SER A 298 2.17 3.15 -12.19
C SER A 298 1.65 4.51 -12.67
N ILE A 299 2.47 5.25 -13.40
CA ILE A 299 2.06 6.54 -13.98
C ILE A 299 1.19 6.28 -15.21
N ASN A 300 -0.06 6.75 -15.18
CA ASN A 300 -0.94 6.73 -16.34
C ASN A 300 -0.61 7.91 -17.25
N GLY A 301 -0.20 7.63 -18.50
CA GLY A 301 0.22 8.68 -19.44
C GLY A 301 -0.91 9.62 -19.89
N ASN A 302 -2.18 9.20 -19.80
CA ASN A 302 -3.33 10.03 -20.15
C ASN A 302 -3.84 10.87 -18.97
N ASP A 303 -3.55 10.41 -17.75
CA ASP A 303 -4.02 11.03 -16.51
C ASP A 303 -3.00 10.74 -15.39
N PRO A 304 -1.90 11.51 -15.33
CA PRO A 304 -0.79 11.24 -14.42
C PRO A 304 -1.15 11.38 -12.94
N GLU A 305 -2.28 12.00 -12.62
CA GLU A 305 -2.77 12.24 -11.25
C GLU A 305 -3.84 11.22 -10.80
N ARG A 306 -4.20 10.26 -11.67
CA ARG A 306 -5.22 9.26 -11.36
C ARG A 306 -4.76 8.27 -10.29
N ILE A 307 -5.61 8.08 -9.28
CA ILE A 307 -5.38 7.10 -8.21
C ILE A 307 -6.23 5.84 -8.40
N TYR A 308 -7.50 5.94 -8.80
CA TYR A 308 -8.35 4.75 -9.02
C TYR A 308 -7.86 3.89 -10.20
N ARG A 309 -7.78 2.57 -9.99
CA ARG A 309 -7.19 1.61 -10.95
C ARG A 309 -7.84 0.23 -10.81
N SER A 310 -7.60 -0.66 -11.77
CA SER A 310 -8.05 -2.07 -11.67
C SER A 310 -6.91 -3.04 -11.96
N PHE A 311 -6.95 -4.19 -11.29
CA PHE A 311 -5.93 -5.23 -11.35
C PHE A 311 -6.56 -6.57 -11.65
N SER A 312 -5.96 -7.32 -12.58
CA SER A 312 -6.49 -8.60 -13.00
C SER A 312 -5.60 -9.75 -12.55
N TYR A 313 -6.17 -10.59 -11.68
CA TYR A 313 -5.63 -11.85 -11.16
C TYR A 313 -6.53 -13.02 -11.62
N ARG A 314 -6.97 -12.95 -12.88
CA ARG A 314 -7.90 -13.89 -13.48
C ARG A 314 -7.29 -15.31 -13.57
N PRO A 315 -8.14 -16.34 -13.46
CA PRO A 315 -9.61 -16.30 -13.50
C PRO A 315 -10.29 -16.05 -12.13
N LEU A 316 -9.55 -15.97 -11.04
CA LEU A 316 -10.16 -15.96 -9.70
C LEU A 316 -10.56 -14.58 -9.23
N LEU A 317 -9.74 -13.55 -9.48
CA LEU A 317 -9.89 -12.25 -8.86
C LEU A 317 -9.69 -11.11 -9.86
N ASP A 318 -10.58 -10.12 -9.84
CA ASP A 318 -10.31 -8.77 -10.30
C ASP A 318 -10.48 -7.81 -9.11
N ILE A 319 -9.61 -6.80 -9.02
CA ILE A 319 -9.60 -5.80 -7.95
C ILE A 319 -9.88 -4.43 -8.58
N MET A 320 -10.78 -3.65 -7.99
CA MET A 320 -11.00 -2.25 -8.33
C MET A 320 -10.66 -1.40 -7.11
N MET A 321 -9.64 -0.56 -7.24
CA MET A 321 -9.24 0.40 -6.21
C MET A 321 -9.90 1.75 -6.49
N LEU A 322 -10.52 2.33 -5.47
CA LEU A 322 -11.22 3.60 -5.55
C LEU A 322 -10.30 4.78 -5.18
N ASP A 323 -10.82 5.97 -5.41
CA ASP A 323 -10.38 7.26 -4.88
C ASP A 323 -11.64 8.00 -4.46
N MET A 324 -11.89 8.12 -3.16
CA MET A 324 -13.14 8.71 -2.65
C MET A 324 -12.91 10.13 -2.12
N ARG A 325 -11.74 10.72 -2.44
CA ARG A 325 -11.32 12.06 -1.99
C ARG A 325 -11.23 13.07 -3.12
N SER A 326 -10.65 12.69 -4.25
CA SER A 326 -10.36 13.63 -5.34
C SER A 326 -11.59 14.29 -5.96
N TYR A 327 -12.73 13.60 -5.92
CA TYR A 327 -13.90 13.91 -6.75
C TYR A 327 -15.18 14.15 -5.94
N ARG A 328 -15.08 14.15 -4.60
CA ARG A 328 -16.23 14.29 -3.71
C ARG A 328 -16.69 15.76 -3.58
N GLY A 329 -17.99 15.93 -3.33
CA GLY A 329 -18.59 17.17 -2.88
C GLY A 329 -18.27 17.51 -1.42
N PRO A 330 -18.62 18.73 -0.96
CA PRO A 330 -18.39 19.18 0.41
C PRO A 330 -19.10 18.33 1.47
N ASN A 331 -18.53 18.27 2.68
CA ASN A 331 -19.19 17.68 3.84
C ASN A 331 -20.37 18.56 4.26
N THR A 332 -21.58 18.11 3.94
CA THR A 332 -22.86 18.68 4.39
C THR A 332 -23.52 17.71 5.38
N GLU A 333 -24.74 18.00 5.82
CA GLU A 333 -25.58 17.04 6.57
C GLU A 333 -25.84 15.74 5.78
N ASN A 334 -25.59 15.73 4.47
CA ASN A 334 -25.73 14.56 3.59
C ASN A 334 -27.17 14.02 3.45
N LEU A 335 -28.17 14.88 3.70
CA LEU A 335 -29.61 14.54 3.67
C LEU A 335 -30.34 14.95 2.37
N GLN A 336 -29.61 15.32 1.31
CA GLN A 336 -30.23 15.75 0.06
C GLN A 336 -31.02 14.60 -0.61
N THR A 337 -32.19 14.91 -1.18
CA THR A 337 -33.10 13.90 -1.78
C THR A 337 -32.83 13.60 -3.25
N SER A 338 -31.85 14.28 -3.85
CA SER A 338 -31.47 14.15 -5.26
C SER A 338 -29.97 14.36 -5.44
N GLN A 339 -29.37 13.64 -6.39
CA GLN A 339 -27.95 13.80 -6.70
C GLN A 339 -27.63 15.19 -7.24
N SER A 340 -26.53 15.79 -6.77
CA SER A 340 -25.94 17.05 -7.24
C SER A 340 -24.42 17.00 -7.04
N GLU A 341 -23.71 18.06 -7.44
CA GLU A 341 -22.27 18.23 -7.13
C GLU A 341 -21.99 18.17 -5.61
N GLU A 342 -22.97 18.49 -4.75
CA GLU A 342 -22.80 18.41 -3.30
C GLU A 342 -22.80 16.97 -2.78
N THR A 343 -23.48 16.06 -3.48
CA THR A 343 -23.64 14.66 -3.07
C THR A 343 -22.70 13.72 -3.82
N GLU A 344 -21.85 14.24 -4.71
CA GLU A 344 -20.84 13.42 -5.39
C GLU A 344 -19.88 12.82 -4.34
N PHE A 345 -19.55 11.54 -4.50
CA PHE A 345 -18.56 10.88 -3.65
C PHE A 345 -17.40 10.34 -4.48
N LEU A 346 -17.68 9.43 -5.43
CA LEU A 346 -16.70 8.98 -6.42
C LEU A 346 -16.63 9.93 -7.63
N GLY A 347 -17.70 10.67 -7.88
CA GLY A 347 -17.84 11.53 -9.06
C GLY A 347 -18.17 10.74 -10.33
N SER A 348 -18.86 11.41 -11.26
CA SER A 348 -19.47 10.79 -12.45
C SER A 348 -18.53 9.91 -13.30
N GLN A 349 -17.26 10.30 -13.46
CA GLN A 349 -16.31 9.54 -14.29
C GLN A 349 -15.89 8.23 -13.63
N GLN A 350 -15.60 8.26 -12.32
CA GLN A 350 -15.13 7.08 -11.60
C GLN A 350 -16.25 6.08 -11.37
N ILE A 351 -17.47 6.54 -11.05
CA ILE A 351 -18.62 5.65 -10.86
C ILE A 351 -18.96 4.90 -12.15
N GLU A 352 -18.93 5.58 -13.30
CA GLU A 352 -19.14 4.93 -14.61
C GLU A 352 -17.98 3.98 -14.95
N TRP A 353 -16.74 4.37 -14.67
CA TRP A 353 -15.59 3.47 -14.81
C TRP A 353 -15.75 2.20 -13.97
N LEU A 354 -16.21 2.31 -12.72
CA LEU A 354 -16.41 1.19 -11.82
C LEU A 354 -17.50 0.24 -12.35
N LYS A 355 -18.65 0.78 -12.76
CA LYS A 355 -19.72 0.02 -13.41
C LYS A 355 -19.20 -0.75 -14.63
N GLN A 356 -18.37 -0.12 -15.44
CA GLN A 356 -17.75 -0.75 -16.62
C GLN A 356 -16.74 -1.85 -16.25
N GLN A 357 -15.88 -1.65 -15.24
CA GLN A 357 -14.95 -2.69 -14.80
C GLN A 357 -15.68 -3.91 -14.25
N LEU A 358 -16.70 -3.68 -13.40
CA LEU A 358 -17.55 -4.74 -12.84
C LEU A 358 -18.26 -5.53 -13.94
N LEU A 359 -18.85 -4.84 -14.93
CA LEU A 359 -19.54 -5.48 -16.05
C LEU A 359 -18.60 -6.29 -16.95
N LYS A 360 -17.38 -5.79 -17.17
CA LYS A 360 -16.36 -6.44 -18.01
C LYS A 360 -15.72 -7.64 -17.31
N SER A 361 -15.66 -7.64 -15.98
CA SER A 361 -14.99 -8.69 -15.20
C SER A 361 -15.56 -10.07 -15.48
N LYS A 362 -14.66 -11.03 -15.74
CA LYS A 362 -14.97 -12.46 -15.85
C LYS A 362 -14.34 -13.28 -14.73
N ALA A 363 -13.73 -12.62 -13.75
CA ALA A 363 -13.19 -13.29 -12.58
C ALA A 363 -14.30 -13.95 -11.75
N THR A 364 -13.98 -14.93 -10.90
CA THR A 364 -14.96 -15.42 -9.93
C THR A 364 -15.32 -14.34 -8.93
N TRP A 365 -14.34 -13.73 -8.28
CA TRP A 365 -14.49 -12.67 -7.29
C TRP A 365 -14.16 -11.29 -7.86
N LYS A 366 -14.90 -10.29 -7.42
CA LYS A 366 -14.60 -8.87 -7.63
C LYS A 366 -14.41 -8.22 -6.27
N VAL A 367 -13.20 -7.75 -5.99
CA VAL A 367 -12.91 -7.02 -4.77
C VAL A 367 -12.90 -5.53 -5.07
N ILE A 368 -13.64 -4.75 -4.29
CA ILE A 368 -13.58 -3.29 -4.30
C ILE A 368 -12.75 -2.87 -3.07
N GLY A 369 -11.58 -2.30 -3.32
CA GLY A 369 -10.80 -1.58 -2.31
C GLY A 369 -11.38 -0.18 -2.18
N SER A 370 -11.79 0.16 -0.98
CA SER A 370 -12.48 1.40 -0.64
C SER A 370 -11.77 1.98 0.57
N ASP A 371 -11.53 3.29 0.57
CA ASP A 371 -10.76 3.95 1.63
C ASP A 371 -11.66 4.02 2.88
N MET A 372 -12.91 4.43 2.67
CA MET A 372 -13.94 4.48 3.71
C MET A 372 -14.89 3.26 3.68
N PRO A 373 -15.51 2.90 4.83
CA PRO A 373 -16.55 1.88 4.92
C PRO A 373 -17.88 2.30 4.25
N VAL A 374 -18.74 1.33 3.92
CA VAL A 374 -20.02 1.60 3.24
C VAL A 374 -21.11 2.05 4.21
N GLY A 375 -21.28 1.37 5.34
CA GLY A 375 -22.44 1.57 6.21
C GLY A 375 -22.13 2.18 7.57
N LEU A 376 -20.89 2.55 7.85
CA LEU A 376 -20.52 3.13 9.14
C LEU A 376 -20.66 4.64 9.09
N VAL A 377 -21.39 5.19 10.06
CA VAL A 377 -21.55 6.63 10.23
C VAL A 377 -20.23 7.20 10.72
N VAL A 378 -19.69 8.15 9.97
CA VAL A 378 -18.50 8.92 10.33
C VAL A 378 -18.88 10.41 10.28
N PRO A 379 -18.98 11.08 11.43
CA PRO A 379 -19.36 12.49 11.47
C PRO A 379 -18.16 13.40 11.14
N ASP A 380 -18.47 14.59 10.62
CA ASP A 380 -17.55 15.70 10.48
C ASP A 380 -18.06 16.90 11.28
N GLY A 381 -17.56 17.05 12.51
CA GLY A 381 -18.13 18.00 13.46
C GLY A 381 -19.52 17.58 13.96
N ASP A 382 -20.37 18.56 14.25
CA ASP A 382 -21.65 18.32 14.94
C ASP A 382 -22.76 17.81 14.02
N THR A 383 -22.75 18.21 12.75
CA THR A 383 -23.89 17.98 11.83
C THR A 383 -23.50 17.46 10.45
N ALA A 384 -22.25 17.62 10.01
CA ALA A 384 -21.85 17.17 8.68
C ALA A 384 -21.45 15.69 8.71
N ALA A 385 -21.54 15.04 7.55
CA ALA A 385 -21.11 13.67 7.36
C ALA A 385 -19.81 13.62 6.56
N GLU A 386 -18.84 12.90 7.12
CA GLU A 386 -17.58 12.56 6.47
C GLU A 386 -17.78 11.38 5.51
N ASN A 387 -18.50 10.34 5.92
CA ASN A 387 -18.73 9.18 5.06
C ASN A 387 -20.04 9.30 4.25
N LEU A 388 -20.36 8.25 3.47
CA LEU A 388 -21.62 8.12 2.75
C LEU A 388 -22.82 7.89 3.66
N ALA A 389 -22.64 7.16 4.77
CA ALA A 389 -23.71 6.67 5.62
C ALA A 389 -24.43 7.80 6.41
N ASN A 390 -25.76 7.83 6.34
CA ASN A 390 -26.59 8.86 6.99
C ASN A 390 -27.19 8.44 8.34
N GLY A 391 -27.40 7.14 8.56
CA GLY A 391 -27.87 6.59 9.83
C GLY A 391 -29.21 5.85 9.71
N ASP A 392 -30.31 6.56 9.50
CA ASP A 392 -31.64 5.94 9.42
C ASP A 392 -32.43 6.45 8.22
N GLY A 393 -32.89 5.51 7.38
CA GLY A 393 -33.93 5.77 6.39
C GLY A 393 -33.57 5.34 4.97
N MET A 394 -34.29 5.94 4.01
CA MET A 394 -34.05 5.72 2.58
C MET A 394 -32.74 6.41 2.17
N PRO A 395 -32.10 5.98 1.06
CA PRO A 395 -30.85 6.59 0.60
C PRO A 395 -31.01 8.10 0.37
N LEU A 396 -30.13 8.88 0.99
CA LEU A 396 -30.02 10.32 0.84
C LEU A 396 -28.57 10.73 0.57
N GLY A 397 -28.36 11.94 0.08
CA GLY A 397 -27.03 12.50 -0.18
C GLY A 397 -26.15 11.55 -1.00
N ARG A 398 -24.97 11.23 -0.47
CA ARG A 398 -23.97 10.34 -1.08
C ARG A 398 -24.45 8.89 -1.21
N GLU A 399 -25.38 8.43 -0.37
CA GLU A 399 -25.95 7.08 -0.50
C GLU A 399 -26.72 6.90 -1.81
N LEU A 400 -27.17 7.98 -2.45
CA LEU A 400 -27.84 7.93 -3.74
C LEU A 400 -26.92 7.37 -4.84
N GLU A 401 -25.62 7.69 -4.81
CA GLU A 401 -24.64 7.15 -5.76
C GLU A 401 -24.40 5.65 -5.49
N MET A 402 -24.30 5.27 -4.21
CA MET A 402 -24.17 3.85 -3.79
C MET A 402 -25.40 3.03 -4.15
N ALA A 403 -26.61 3.54 -3.90
CA ALA A 403 -27.86 2.89 -4.25
C ALA A 403 -27.97 2.64 -5.76
N GLU A 404 -27.50 3.59 -6.58
CA GLU A 404 -27.45 3.41 -8.04
C GLU A 404 -26.43 2.34 -8.46
N LEU A 405 -25.25 2.31 -7.85
CA LEU A 405 -24.25 1.28 -8.09
C LEU A 405 -24.78 -0.12 -7.74
N LEU A 406 -25.35 -0.26 -6.55
CA LEU A 406 -25.89 -1.51 -6.04
C LEU A 406 -27.06 -2.01 -6.90
N ARG A 407 -27.96 -1.11 -7.33
CA ARG A 407 -29.00 -1.42 -8.32
C ARG A 407 -28.41 -1.88 -9.64
N PHE A 408 -27.35 -1.23 -10.13
CA PHE A 408 -26.68 -1.64 -11.37
C PHE A 408 -26.08 -3.05 -11.26
N ILE A 409 -25.38 -3.34 -10.16
CA ILE A 409 -24.82 -4.67 -9.88
C ILE A 409 -25.91 -5.74 -9.91
N LYS A 410 -27.04 -5.49 -9.24
CA LYS A 410 -28.21 -6.38 -9.26
C LYS A 410 -28.79 -6.53 -10.66
N GLY A 411 -29.09 -5.42 -11.34
CA GLY A 411 -29.72 -5.40 -12.66
C GLY A 411 -28.87 -6.04 -13.77
N LYS A 412 -27.54 -6.00 -13.65
CA LYS A 412 -26.61 -6.70 -14.55
C LYS A 412 -26.24 -8.10 -14.07
N ASN A 413 -26.78 -8.55 -12.95
CA ASN A 413 -26.47 -9.83 -12.31
C ASN A 413 -24.95 -10.04 -12.14
N ILE A 414 -24.23 -8.98 -11.75
CA ILE A 414 -22.82 -9.08 -11.39
C ILE A 414 -22.75 -9.87 -10.08
N LYS A 415 -21.83 -10.82 -10.01
CA LYS A 415 -21.73 -11.81 -8.92
C LYS A 415 -20.48 -11.59 -8.09
N ASN A 416 -20.52 -12.04 -6.83
CA ASN A 416 -19.35 -12.19 -5.96
C ASN A 416 -18.57 -10.88 -5.78
N VAL A 417 -19.27 -9.80 -5.46
CA VAL A 417 -18.68 -8.49 -5.13
C VAL A 417 -18.44 -8.41 -3.63
N VAL A 418 -17.22 -8.10 -3.22
CA VAL A 418 -16.79 -7.97 -1.83
C VAL A 418 -16.07 -6.64 -1.64
N TRP A 419 -16.33 -5.96 -0.52
CA TRP A 419 -15.70 -4.69 -0.15
C TRP A 419 -14.64 -4.92 0.93
N LEU A 420 -13.48 -4.29 0.76
CA LEU A 420 -12.40 -4.25 1.75
C LEU A 420 -12.08 -2.80 2.09
N THR A 421 -12.22 -2.43 3.37
CA THR A 421 -12.23 -1.04 3.84
C THR A 421 -11.34 -0.84 5.08
N ALA A 422 -11.03 0.41 5.42
CA ALA A 422 -10.26 0.81 6.61
C ALA A 422 -10.92 2.04 7.31
N ASP A 423 -10.17 3.11 7.62
CA ASP A 423 -10.60 4.43 8.15
C ASP A 423 -11.05 4.43 9.63
N VAL A 424 -11.89 3.49 10.06
CA VAL A 424 -12.54 3.59 11.39
C VAL A 424 -11.74 3.00 12.56
N HIS A 425 -10.54 2.46 12.30
CA HIS A 425 -9.57 2.01 13.31
C HIS A 425 -10.05 0.89 14.25
N TYR A 426 -10.77 -0.08 13.69
CA TYR A 426 -10.99 -1.41 14.27
C TYR A 426 -11.28 -2.43 13.16
N ALA A 427 -11.34 -3.72 13.51
CA ALA A 427 -11.67 -4.78 12.58
C ALA A 427 -13.14 -5.19 12.70
N ALA A 428 -13.83 -5.33 11.57
CA ALA A 428 -15.22 -5.76 11.54
C ALA A 428 -15.57 -6.54 10.28
N ALA A 429 -16.64 -7.33 10.38
CA ALA A 429 -17.26 -8.01 9.24
C ALA A 429 -18.75 -7.69 9.21
N HIS A 430 -19.19 -7.06 8.12
CA HIS A 430 -20.57 -6.68 7.91
C HIS A 430 -21.15 -7.45 6.72
N TYR A 431 -22.35 -7.99 6.90
CA TYR A 431 -23.12 -8.57 5.81
C TYR A 431 -24.35 -7.70 5.54
N TYR A 432 -24.47 -7.17 4.33
CA TYR A 432 -25.58 -6.31 3.93
C TYR A 432 -26.71 -7.17 3.36
N ASP A 433 -27.85 -7.18 4.05
CA ASP A 433 -29.02 -7.97 3.67
C ASP A 433 -30.16 -7.07 3.18
N PRO A 434 -30.56 -7.15 1.89
CA PRO A 434 -31.66 -6.34 1.36
C PRO A 434 -33.01 -6.58 2.06
N ASN A 435 -33.19 -7.71 2.76
CA ASN A 435 -34.43 -7.97 3.51
C ASN A 435 -34.51 -7.20 4.84
N LEU A 436 -33.37 -6.67 5.32
CA LEU A 436 -33.27 -5.86 6.54
C LEU A 436 -33.02 -4.38 6.23
N ALA A 437 -32.87 -4.04 4.95
CA ALA A 437 -32.56 -2.70 4.47
C ALA A 437 -33.82 -1.85 4.24
N GLN A 438 -33.67 -0.54 4.37
CA GLN A 438 -34.68 0.42 3.90
C GLN A 438 -34.72 0.47 2.37
N PHE A 439 -33.54 0.45 1.72
CA PHE A 439 -33.42 0.31 0.27
C PHE A 439 -33.20 -1.14 -0.15
N GLN A 440 -34.18 -1.80 -0.76
CA GLN A 440 -34.10 -3.25 -1.04
C GLN A 440 -33.63 -3.60 -2.46
N ASP A 441 -33.34 -2.61 -3.31
CA ASP A 441 -33.04 -2.85 -4.72
C ASP A 441 -31.55 -3.16 -4.99
N PHE A 442 -31.00 -4.12 -4.25
CA PHE A 442 -29.62 -4.58 -4.40
C PHE A 442 -29.46 -6.08 -4.15
N LYS A 443 -28.28 -6.62 -4.47
CA LYS A 443 -27.88 -7.99 -4.09
C LYS A 443 -27.17 -7.95 -2.74
N PRO A 444 -27.35 -8.95 -1.85
CA PRO A 444 -26.57 -8.98 -0.63
C PRO A 444 -25.06 -9.08 -0.92
N PHE A 445 -24.25 -8.47 -0.06
CA PHE A 445 -22.80 -8.47 -0.19
C PHE A 445 -22.10 -8.40 1.16
N TRP A 446 -20.80 -8.70 1.15
CA TRP A 446 -19.93 -8.60 2.32
C TRP A 446 -19.03 -7.37 2.25
N GLU A 447 -18.85 -6.73 3.39
CA GLU A 447 -17.78 -5.79 3.67
C GLU A 447 -16.91 -6.32 4.81
N PHE A 448 -15.60 -6.16 4.68
CA PHE A 448 -14.66 -6.40 5.76
C PHE A 448 -13.80 -5.16 6.00
N VAL A 449 -13.92 -4.64 7.21
CA VAL A 449 -13.18 -3.48 7.69
C VAL A 449 -11.92 -3.99 8.40
N SER A 450 -10.76 -3.39 8.10
CA SER A 450 -9.54 -3.69 8.83
C SER A 450 -8.62 -2.48 8.99
N GLY A 451 -8.36 -2.19 10.24
CA GLY A 451 -7.39 -1.21 10.71
C GLY A 451 -7.44 -1.14 12.25
N PRO A 452 -6.54 -0.40 12.89
CA PRO A 452 -5.45 0.32 12.26
C PRO A 452 -4.17 -0.52 12.19
N LEU A 453 -3.23 -0.14 11.30
CA LEU A 453 -1.91 -0.76 11.22
C LEU A 453 -1.01 -0.32 12.38
N ASN A 454 -0.87 1.00 12.56
CA ASN A 454 -0.09 1.59 13.64
C ASN A 454 -0.61 3.01 13.92
N SER A 455 -1.87 3.11 14.33
CA SER A 455 -2.51 4.36 14.71
C SER A 455 -3.42 4.12 15.92
N GLY A 456 -4.16 5.14 16.36
CA GLY A 456 -5.00 5.02 17.55
C GLY A 456 -6.17 4.09 17.30
N THR A 457 -6.44 3.10 18.14
CA THR A 457 -7.68 2.32 18.01
C THR A 457 -8.88 3.14 18.50
N PHE A 458 -10.01 3.06 17.81
CA PHE A 458 -11.27 3.72 18.16
C PHE A 458 -12.47 2.78 18.05
N GLY A 459 -13.65 3.30 18.37
CA GLY A 459 -14.93 2.73 17.97
C GLY A 459 -15.56 1.78 19.01
N PRO A 460 -16.56 0.98 18.57
CA PRO A 460 -17.07 0.91 17.20
C PRO A 460 -17.96 2.12 16.83
N ASN A 461 -18.05 2.43 15.54
CA ASN A 461 -18.97 3.45 15.02
C ASN A 461 -20.38 2.88 14.86
N GLU A 462 -21.38 3.76 14.81
CA GLU A 462 -22.77 3.36 14.54
C GLU A 462 -22.95 2.93 13.07
N LEU A 463 -23.81 1.94 12.85
CA LEU A 463 -24.18 1.47 11.52
C LEU A 463 -25.47 2.14 11.03
N ASP A 464 -25.44 2.58 9.79
CA ASP A 464 -26.61 3.04 9.05
C ASP A 464 -27.49 1.88 8.58
N ASN A 465 -28.81 2.04 8.61
CA ASN A 465 -29.76 0.99 8.21
C ASN A 465 -30.18 1.04 6.73
N THR A 466 -29.74 2.03 5.95
CA THR A 466 -30.15 2.23 4.56
C THR A 466 -29.96 0.97 3.72
N PHE A 467 -28.81 0.30 3.87
CA PHE A 467 -28.46 -0.92 3.15
C PHE A 467 -28.50 -2.19 4.03
N GLY A 468 -29.11 -2.12 5.22
CA GLY A 468 -29.35 -3.27 6.10
C GLY A 468 -28.09 -4.06 6.52
N PRO A 469 -27.03 -3.41 7.03
CA PRO A 469 -25.85 -4.12 7.51
C PRO A 469 -26.18 -4.97 8.74
N VAL A 470 -25.57 -6.16 8.79
CA VAL A 470 -25.61 -7.07 9.93
C VAL A 470 -24.19 -7.27 10.42
N VAL A 471 -23.91 -6.88 11.66
CA VAL A 471 -22.63 -7.17 12.32
C VAL A 471 -22.46 -8.67 12.48
N LYS A 472 -21.42 -9.22 11.86
CA LYS A 472 -21.01 -10.62 12.02
C LYS A 472 -19.82 -10.75 12.95
N TYR A 473 -19.00 -9.70 13.01
CA TYR A 473 -17.89 -9.56 13.93
C TYR A 473 -17.50 -8.09 14.08
N GLN A 474 -17.04 -7.72 15.28
CA GLN A 474 -16.36 -6.46 15.58
C GLN A 474 -15.29 -6.73 16.65
N SER A 475 -14.13 -6.10 16.54
CA SER A 475 -13.00 -6.33 17.45
C SER A 475 -13.04 -5.49 18.72
N VAL A 476 -13.89 -4.46 18.76
CA VAL A 476 -14.10 -3.54 19.89
C VAL A 476 -15.58 -3.52 20.23
N ASN A 477 -15.94 -3.46 21.51
CA ASN A 477 -17.32 -3.34 21.95
C ASN A 477 -17.66 -1.89 22.31
N VAL A 478 -18.93 -1.52 22.20
CA VAL A 478 -19.42 -0.17 22.54
C VAL A 478 -19.12 0.15 24.01
N GLU A 479 -19.21 -0.85 24.88
CA GLU A 479 -18.98 -0.72 26.31
C GLU A 479 -17.51 -0.42 26.66
N ASP A 480 -16.58 -0.79 25.78
CA ASP A 480 -15.15 -0.61 26.00
C ASP A 480 -14.73 0.86 25.88
N LYS A 481 -15.57 1.71 25.25
CA LYS A 481 -15.33 3.15 25.06
C LYS A 481 -13.91 3.45 24.58
N VAL A 482 -13.46 2.69 23.58
CA VAL A 482 -12.09 2.77 23.07
C VAL A 482 -11.91 4.09 22.34
N VAL A 483 -11.02 4.94 22.88
CA VAL A 483 -10.69 6.24 22.29
C VAL A 483 -9.18 6.38 22.26
N ASN A 484 -8.62 6.32 21.05
CA ASN A 484 -7.19 6.51 20.78
C ASN A 484 -6.27 5.55 21.57
N PHE A 485 -6.60 4.27 21.67
CA PHE A 485 -5.73 3.32 22.38
C PHE A 485 -4.41 3.13 21.61
N PRO A 486 -3.26 3.04 22.32
CA PRO A 486 -1.97 2.88 21.67
C PRO A 486 -1.78 1.48 21.07
N PRO A 487 -0.88 1.33 20.08
CA PRO A 487 -0.53 0.01 19.53
C PRO A 487 -0.06 -1.01 20.57
N SER A 488 0.45 -0.57 21.73
CA SER A 488 0.85 -1.46 22.83
C SER A 488 -0.31 -2.22 23.47
N GLN A 489 -1.57 -1.79 23.28
CA GLN A 489 -2.76 -2.53 23.73
C GLN A 489 -3.10 -3.74 22.84
N GLY A 490 -2.41 -3.94 21.71
CA GLY A 490 -2.59 -5.09 20.84
C GLY A 490 -3.83 -5.04 19.93
N LEU A 491 -4.57 -3.92 19.95
CA LEU A 491 -5.78 -3.70 19.14
C LEU A 491 -5.45 -3.08 17.76
N GLN A 492 -4.40 -3.58 17.12
CA GLN A 492 -4.07 -3.25 15.73
C GLN A 492 -4.41 -4.46 14.89
N PHE A 493 -4.95 -4.24 13.69
CA PHE A 493 -5.55 -5.30 12.90
C PHE A 493 -5.15 -5.22 11.43
N PHE A 494 -5.13 -6.37 10.79
CA PHE A 494 -5.05 -6.51 9.34
C PHE A 494 -5.90 -7.69 8.88
N GLY A 495 -6.38 -7.63 7.65
CA GLY A 495 -7.12 -8.70 7.03
C GLY A 495 -6.26 -9.57 6.12
N THR A 496 -6.62 -10.83 5.95
CA THR A 496 -6.07 -11.72 4.91
C THR A 496 -7.17 -12.42 4.15
N VAL A 497 -7.02 -12.53 2.84
CA VAL A 497 -7.92 -13.26 1.94
C VAL A 497 -7.16 -14.39 1.28
N LYS A 498 -7.72 -15.60 1.32
CA LYS A 498 -7.29 -16.74 0.52
C LYS A 498 -8.40 -17.12 -0.45
N ILE A 499 -8.10 -17.21 -1.74
CA ILE A 499 -9.01 -17.79 -2.73
C ILE A 499 -8.43 -19.12 -3.20
N ASP A 500 -9.14 -20.20 -2.94
CA ASP A 500 -8.73 -21.55 -3.33
C ASP A 500 -8.80 -21.71 -4.85
N GLY A 501 -7.72 -22.20 -5.46
CA GLY A 501 -7.60 -22.28 -6.91
C GLY A 501 -8.50 -23.34 -7.56
N SER A 502 -9.05 -24.26 -6.78
CA SER A 502 -9.84 -25.40 -7.26
C SER A 502 -11.34 -25.24 -7.02
N THR A 503 -11.71 -24.83 -5.81
CA THR A 503 -13.10 -24.64 -5.37
C THR A 503 -13.59 -23.22 -5.61
N GLU A 504 -12.67 -22.29 -5.86
CA GLU A 504 -12.92 -20.85 -5.98
C GLU A 504 -13.53 -20.23 -4.70
N VAL A 505 -13.50 -20.93 -3.56
CA VAL A 505 -13.96 -20.40 -2.26
C VAL A 505 -13.02 -19.29 -1.79
N MET A 506 -13.59 -18.18 -1.32
CA MET A 506 -12.85 -17.08 -0.70
C MET A 506 -12.96 -17.18 0.82
N THR A 507 -11.85 -17.47 1.49
CA THR A 507 -11.72 -17.39 2.94
C THR A 507 -11.21 -16.01 3.32
N VAL A 508 -12.01 -15.25 4.06
CA VAL A 508 -11.64 -13.94 4.61
C VAL A 508 -11.34 -14.10 6.10
N THR A 509 -10.22 -13.57 6.55
CA THR A 509 -9.74 -13.68 7.93
C THR A 509 -9.33 -12.31 8.46
N LEU A 510 -9.78 -11.95 9.66
CA LEU A 510 -9.28 -10.78 10.39
C LEU A 510 -8.26 -11.24 11.43
N ARG A 511 -7.15 -10.51 11.52
CA ARG A 511 -6.02 -10.85 12.39
C ARG A 511 -5.61 -9.64 13.22
N ASN A 512 -5.14 -9.89 14.44
CA ASN A 512 -4.54 -8.86 15.27
C ASN A 512 -3.04 -8.67 14.94
N ILE A 513 -2.36 -7.79 15.68
CA ILE A 513 -0.96 -7.43 15.46
C ILE A 513 0.03 -8.61 15.59
N GLU A 514 -0.30 -9.65 16.37
CA GLU A 514 0.48 -10.89 16.46
C GLU A 514 0.17 -11.88 15.32
N GLY A 515 -0.74 -11.53 14.41
CA GLY A 515 -1.18 -12.39 13.31
C GLY A 515 -2.16 -13.48 13.73
N LYS A 516 -2.63 -13.44 14.98
CA LYS A 516 -3.64 -14.37 15.50
C LYS A 516 -4.97 -14.09 14.81
N VAL A 517 -5.63 -15.16 14.36
CA VAL A 517 -6.98 -15.09 13.82
C VAL A 517 -7.95 -14.68 14.91
N VAL A 518 -8.69 -13.59 14.69
CA VAL A 518 -9.76 -13.13 15.57
C VAL A 518 -11.15 -13.37 14.97
N TYR A 519 -11.24 -13.46 13.64
CA TYR A 519 -12.45 -13.85 12.91
C TYR A 519 -12.08 -14.47 11.57
N GLN A 520 -12.91 -15.42 11.11
CA GLN A 520 -12.75 -16.05 9.79
C GLN A 520 -14.11 -16.47 9.24
N VAL A 521 -14.31 -16.31 7.94
CA VAL A 521 -15.49 -16.78 7.22
C VAL A 521 -15.12 -17.27 5.82
N ASP A 522 -15.77 -18.36 5.38
CA ASP A 522 -15.69 -18.85 4.01
C ASP A 522 -16.89 -18.34 3.20
N LEU A 523 -16.59 -17.71 2.06
CA LEU A 523 -17.58 -17.24 1.10
C LEU A 523 -17.60 -18.20 -0.08
N LEU A 524 -18.75 -18.84 -0.28
CA LEU A 524 -18.97 -19.71 -1.43
C LEU A 524 -19.28 -18.84 -2.67
N PRO A 525 -18.65 -19.09 -3.82
CA PRO A 525 -18.94 -18.35 -5.03
C PRO A 525 -20.37 -18.64 -5.51
N GLU A 526 -21.10 -17.60 -5.92
CA GLU A 526 -22.40 -17.75 -6.57
C GLU A 526 -22.27 -18.66 -7.82
N GLU A 527 -23.16 -19.65 -7.96
CA GLU A 527 -23.11 -20.59 -9.08
C GLU A 527 -23.06 -19.85 -10.42
N ARG A 528 -22.07 -20.16 -11.27
CA ARG A 528 -22.11 -19.74 -12.67
C ARG A 528 -23.26 -20.50 -13.33
N GLY A 529 -24.41 -19.86 -13.47
CA GLY A 529 -25.58 -20.42 -14.15
C GLY A 529 -25.12 -21.15 -15.41
N LYS A 530 -25.37 -22.47 -15.45
CA LYS A 530 -25.06 -23.28 -16.63
C LYS A 530 -25.70 -22.58 -17.82
N ALA A 531 -24.93 -22.37 -18.89
CA ALA A 531 -25.54 -22.10 -20.19
C ALA A 531 -26.36 -23.34 -20.55
N GLU A 532 -27.64 -23.37 -20.17
CA GLU A 532 -28.62 -24.35 -20.59
C GLU A 532 -28.86 -24.16 -22.09
N GLY A 533 -28.02 -24.83 -22.87
CA GLY A 533 -28.02 -24.66 -24.31
C GLY A 533 -27.12 -25.68 -24.99
N ARG A 534 -27.43 -26.97 -24.80
CA ARG A 534 -27.29 -28.09 -25.77
C ARG A 534 -27.28 -29.44 -25.05
N ARG A 535 -28.47 -29.94 -24.71
CA ARG A 535 -28.80 -31.36 -24.82
C ARG A 535 -30.22 -31.46 -25.34
N GLN A 536 -30.39 -31.27 -26.64
CA GLN A 536 -31.49 -31.87 -27.38
C GLN A 536 -30.94 -33.03 -28.21
N LYS A 537 -31.55 -34.19 -27.98
CA LYS A 537 -31.79 -35.28 -28.92
C LYS A 537 -30.56 -35.98 -29.53
N ALA A 538 -30.23 -37.12 -28.95
CA ALA A 538 -29.88 -38.31 -29.71
C ALA A 538 -30.17 -39.53 -28.82
N GLU A 539 -31.36 -40.12 -29.00
CA GLU A 539 -31.64 -41.55 -28.87
C GLU A 539 -33.08 -41.73 -29.37
N GLY A 540 -33.17 -41.89 -30.68
CA GLY A 540 -34.20 -42.65 -31.37
C GLY A 540 -33.54 -43.90 -31.93
#